data_AF-A0A977X351-F1
#
_entry.id   AF-A0A977X351-F1
#
_cell.length_a   1.000
_cell.length_b   1.000
_cell.length_c   1.000
_cell.angle_alpha   90.00
_cell.angle_beta   90.00
_cell.angle_gamma   90.00
#
_symmetry.space_group_name_H-M   'P 1'
#
loop_
_entity.id
_entity.type
_entity.pdbx_description
1 polymer ?
#
loop_
_entity_poly.entity_id
_entity_poly.type
_entity_poly.pdbx_seq_one_letter_code
_entity_poly.pdbx_strand_id
1 'polypeptide(L)'
;MIIFLMGLMIMFGGFMNYLIVLLSFEMMFYGCLYYYLYSGGLEFDLIGFVILIVMVVCGSCYGLCLLVVLGRSLGSDMSMF
;
A
#
# COMPACT_ATOMS: atom_id res chain seq x y z
N MET A 1 7.91 -7.16 11.26
CA MET A 1 6.97 -6.13 11.77
C MET A 1 7.51 -4.71 11.76
N ILE A 2 8.83 -4.47 11.82
CA ILE A 2 9.41 -3.12 11.72
C ILE A 2 8.98 -2.41 10.41
N ILE A 3 8.97 -3.14 9.28
CA ILE A 3 8.56 -2.61 7.96
C ILE A 3 7.11 -2.08 7.98
N PHE A 4 6.20 -2.81 8.64
CA PHE A 4 4.80 -2.39 8.77
C PHE A 4 4.67 -1.10 9.59
N LEU A 5 5.39 -1.01 10.72
CA LEU A 5 5.39 0.19 11.56
C LEU A 5 5.97 1.40 10.83
N MET A 6 7.03 1.22 10.04
CA MET A 6 7.58 2.30 9.22
C MET A 6 6.56 2.79 8.16
N GLY A 7 5.88 1.88 7.47
CA GLY A 7 4.82 2.25 6.53
C GLY A 7 3.69 3.04 7.20
N LEU A 8 3.28 2.62 8.40
CA LEU A 8 2.24 3.27 9.19
C LEU A 8 2.67 4.68 9.64
N MET A 9 3.91 4.85 10.11
CA MET A 9 4.45 6.15 10.48
C MET A 9 4.53 7.11 9.28
N ILE A 10 4.88 6.60 8.09
CA ILE A 10 4.92 7.42 6.87
C ILE A 10 3.49 7.82 6.46
N MET A 11 2.51 6.92 6.57
CA MET A 11 1.12 7.22 6.22
C MET A 11 0.52 8.35 7.07
N PHE A 12 0.77 8.36 8.38
CA PHE A 12 0.26 9.39 9.30
C PHE A 12 1.22 10.58 9.49
N GLY A 13 2.40 10.55 8.86
CA GLY A 13 3.41 11.59 8.97
C GLY A 13 3.09 12.90 8.24
N GLY A 14 1.92 13.01 7.61
CA GLY A 14 1.45 14.27 7.00
C GLY A 14 2.12 14.63 5.67
N PHE A 15 2.57 13.65 4.89
CA PHE A 15 3.13 13.92 3.57
C PHE A 15 2.05 14.43 2.62
N MET A 16 2.31 15.58 1.97
CA MET A 16 1.43 16.17 0.94
C MET A 16 1.46 15.40 -0.38
N ASN A 17 2.42 14.46 -0.54
CA ASN A 17 2.60 13.68 -1.76
C ASN A 17 1.84 12.35 -1.66
N TYR A 18 0.69 12.28 -2.36
CA TYR A 18 -0.17 11.10 -2.41
C TYR A 18 0.55 9.84 -2.93
N LEU A 19 1.61 9.98 -3.73
CA LEU A 19 2.38 8.84 -4.23
C LEU A 19 3.20 8.20 -3.11
N ILE A 20 3.74 8.99 -2.19
CA ILE A 20 4.47 8.49 -1.00
C ILE A 20 3.51 7.75 -0.07
N VAL A 21 2.29 8.28 0.10
CA VAL A 21 1.24 7.63 0.90
C VAL A 21 0.78 6.31 0.26
N LEU A 22 0.71 6.25 -1.07
CA LEU A 22 0.39 5.01 -1.78
C LEU A 22 1.51 3.96 -1.65
N LEU A 23 2.77 4.39 -1.75
CA LEU A 23 3.94 3.51 -1.53
C LEU A 23 4.04 3.02 -0.08
N SER A 24 3.71 3.86 0.90
CA SER A 24 3.73 3.44 2.30
C SER A 24 2.66 2.39 2.61
N PHE A 25 1.50 2.48 1.94
CA PHE A 25 0.46 1.45 1.98
C PHE A 25 0.98 0.11 1.45
N GLU A 26 1.61 0.09 0.27
CA GLU A 26 2.25 -1.11 -0.30
C GLU A 26 3.30 -1.74 0.63
N MET A 27 4.11 -0.90 1.31
CA MET A 27 5.10 -1.38 2.29
C MET A 27 4.45 -2.04 3.52
N MET A 28 3.29 -1.55 3.96
CA MET A 28 2.53 -2.20 5.04
C MET A 28 2.04 -3.59 4.62
N PHE A 29 1.48 -3.71 3.41
CA PHE A 29 1.02 -5.00 2.88
C PHE A 29 2.16 -5.98 2.67
N TYR A 30 3.29 -5.53 2.14
CA TYR A 30 4.49 -6.36 2.03
C TYR A 30 4.97 -6.86 3.40
N GLY A 31 4.91 -6.01 4.42
CA GLY A 31 5.19 -6.38 5.81
C GLY A 31 4.25 -7.46 6.35
N CYS A 32 2.95 -7.36 6.05
CA CYS A 32 1.94 -8.37 6.42
C CYS A 32 2.19 -9.70 5.69
N LEU A 33 2.52 -9.64 4.40
CA LEU A 33 2.77 -10.80 3.56
C LEU A 33 4.04 -11.53 4.00
N TYR A 34 5.10 -10.79 4.34
CA TYR A 34 6.31 -11.34 4.92
C TYR A 34 6.06 -12.00 6.28
N TYR A 35 5.26 -11.36 7.15
CA TYR A 35 4.86 -11.95 8.43
C TYR A 35 4.07 -13.24 8.25
N TYR A 36 3.12 -13.24 7.32
CA TYR A 36 2.29 -14.39 6.99
C TYR A 36 3.15 -15.58 6.51
N LEU A 37 4.08 -15.34 5.58
CA LEU A 37 5.05 -16.33 5.11
C LEU A 37 5.93 -16.86 6.26
N TYR A 38 6.42 -15.98 7.13
CA TYR A 38 7.29 -16.35 8.24
C TYR A 38 6.55 -17.14 9.34
N SER A 39 5.26 -16.89 9.51
CA SER A 39 4.42 -17.60 10.50
C SER A 39 4.05 -19.03 10.10
N GLY A 40 4.51 -19.52 8.95
CA GLY A 40 4.20 -20.87 8.47
C GLY A 40 2.82 -21.00 7.79
N GLY A 41 2.16 -19.89 7.45
CA GLY A 41 0.83 -19.90 6.81
C GLY A 41 0.78 -20.60 5.44
N LEU A 42 1.94 -20.82 4.81
CA LEU A 42 2.06 -21.51 3.52
C LEU A 42 1.56 -22.97 3.53
N GLU A 43 1.63 -23.65 4.68
CA GLU A 43 1.23 -25.06 4.75
C GLU A 43 -0.29 -25.26 4.82
N PHE A 44 -1.06 -24.22 5.18
CA PHE A 44 -2.49 -24.37 5.47
C PHE A 44 -3.43 -23.41 4.73
N ASP A 45 -2.97 -22.31 4.12
CA ASP A 45 -3.91 -21.33 3.53
C ASP A 45 -3.39 -20.61 2.26
N LEU A 46 -2.99 -21.40 1.26
CA LEU A 46 -2.63 -20.88 -0.08
C LEU A 46 -3.74 -19.97 -0.67
N ILE A 47 -5.00 -20.30 -0.41
CA ILE A 47 -6.17 -19.52 -0.86
C ILE A 47 -6.19 -18.16 -0.15
N GLY A 48 -5.99 -18.14 1.17
CA GLY A 48 -5.87 -16.90 1.94
C GLY A 48 -4.75 -15.99 1.42
N PHE A 49 -3.59 -16.57 1.08
CA PHE A 49 -2.47 -15.85 0.50
C PHE A 49 -2.79 -15.21 -0.86
N VAL A 50 -3.44 -15.96 -1.77
CA VAL A 50 -3.84 -15.45 -3.08
C VAL A 50 -4.87 -14.34 -2.95
N ILE A 51 -5.88 -14.51 -2.09
CA ILE A 51 -6.88 -13.46 -1.82
C ILE A 51 -6.20 -12.19 -1.30
N LEU A 52 -5.23 -12.34 -0.39
CA LEU A 52 -4.48 -11.20 0.16
C LEU A 52 -3.78 -10.42 -0.96
N ILE A 53 -3.05 -11.12 -1.85
CA ILE A 53 -2.37 -10.50 -3.00
C ILE A 53 -3.37 -9.77 -3.92
N VAL A 54 -4.49 -10.41 -4.26
CA VAL A 54 -5.50 -9.83 -5.13
C VAL A 54 -6.07 -8.54 -4.51
N MET A 55 -6.37 -8.55 -3.21
CA MET A 55 -6.87 -7.37 -2.52
C MET A 55 -5.85 -6.23 -2.49
N VAL A 56 -4.55 -6.52 -2.38
CA VAL A 56 -3.48 -5.51 -2.45
C VAL A 56 -3.46 -4.84 -3.82
N VAL A 57 -3.41 -5.66 -4.89
CA VAL A 57 -3.35 -5.15 -6.27
C VAL A 57 -4.59 -4.33 -6.61
N CYS A 58 -5.78 -4.82 -6.23
CA CYS A 58 -7.01 -4.06 -6.42
C CYS A 58 -7.01 -2.74 -5.64
N GLY A 59 -6.50 -2.75 -4.40
CA GLY A 59 -6.36 -1.56 -3.56
C GLY A 59 -5.43 -0.50 -4.17
N SER A 60 -4.29 -0.91 -4.72
CA SER A 60 -3.35 0.02 -5.35
C SER A 60 -3.83 0.54 -6.70
N CYS A 61 -4.49 -0.28 -7.52
CA CYS A 61 -5.19 0.20 -8.71
C CYS A 61 -6.23 1.28 -8.35
N TYR A 62 -7.03 1.06 -7.31
CA TYR A 62 -8.01 2.03 -6.85
C TYR A 62 -7.37 3.33 -6.34
N GLY A 63 -6.31 3.23 -5.54
CA GLY A 63 -5.55 4.38 -5.05
C GLY A 63 -4.92 5.21 -6.18
N LEU A 64 -4.36 4.55 -7.20
CA LEU A 64 -3.82 5.22 -8.39
C LEU A 64 -4.92 5.90 -9.21
N CYS A 65 -6.08 5.25 -9.40
CA CYS A 65 -7.22 5.87 -10.07
C CYS A 65 -7.70 7.13 -9.33
N LEU A 66 -7.79 7.07 -7.99
CA LEU A 66 -8.11 8.23 -7.17
C LEU A 66 -7.07 9.34 -7.30
N LEU A 67 -5.78 8.99 -7.31
CA LEU A 67 -4.69 9.96 -7.46
C LEU A 67 -4.78 10.66 -8.82
N VAL A 68 -5.09 9.93 -9.90
CA VAL A 68 -5.30 10.52 -11.24
C VAL A 68 -6.51 11.45 -11.26
N VAL A 69 -7.63 11.06 -10.64
CA VAL A 69 -8.84 11.90 -10.56
C VAL A 69 -8.56 13.16 -9.74
N LEU A 70 -7.89 13.04 -8.59
CA LEU A 70 -7.50 14.15 -7.74
C LEU A 70 -6.55 15.10 -8.46
N GLY A 71 -5.51 14.56 -9.14
CA GLY A 71 -4.57 15.35 -9.94
C GLY A 71 -5.25 16.12 -11.08
N ARG A 72 -6.26 15.52 -11.73
CA ARG A 72 -7.08 16.23 -12.74
C ARG A 72 -7.98 17.30 -12.11
N SER A 73 -8.54 17.04 -10.93
CA SER A 73 -9.47 17.96 -10.25
C SER A 73 -8.77 19.18 -9.63
N LEU A 74 -7.55 18.99 -9.13
CA LEU A 74 -6.78 20.04 -8.47
C LEU A 74 -6.03 20.91 -9.49
N GLY A 75 -6.11 20.62 -10.79
CA GLY A 75 -5.68 21.49 -11.88
C GLY A 75 -4.18 21.77 -11.94
N SER A 76 -3.39 21.11 -11.09
CA SER A 76 -1.97 21.38 -10.98
C SER A 76 -1.23 20.12 -10.56
N ASP A 77 -0.25 19.78 -11.37
CA ASP A 77 1.05 19.28 -10.93
C ASP A 77 1.61 20.19 -9.81
N MET A 78 1.04 20.16 -8.61
CA MET A 78 1.76 20.61 -7.43
C MET A 78 2.78 19.52 -7.11
N SER A 79 3.85 19.63 -7.90
CA SER A 79 5.20 19.09 -7.79
C SER A 79 5.35 17.57 -7.85
N MET A 80 5.82 17.11 -9.02
CA MET A 80 6.78 16.00 -9.16
C MET A 80 8.12 16.31 -8.43
N PHE A 81 8.06 16.77 -7.18
CA PHE A 81 9.19 16.89 -6.26
C PHE A 81 8.77 16.44 -4.86
#